data_AF-A0A0F9L805-F1
#
_entry.id   AF-A0A0F9L805-F1
#
_cell.length_a   1.000
_cell.length_b   1.000
_cell.length_c   1.000
_cell.angle_alpha   90.00
_cell.angle_beta   90.00
_cell.angle_gamma   90.00
#
_symmetry.space_group_name_H-M   'P 1'
#
loop_
_entity.id
_entity.type
_entity.pdbx_description
1 polymer ?
#
loop_
_entity_poly.entity_id
_entity_poly.type
_entity_poly.pdbx_seq_one_letter_code
_entity_poly.pdbx_strand_id
1 'polypeptide(L)'
;MSTGYKYECKFCGTRFKIESRYMSHRCRAMIRDEQIRTPLGHTAWSYYQKWMKSHRRAVPSIETFLTSKFYTTFIKFAQFAQKVGLPDVDTFIWYMREKKIPPVIWINNDIYASYIEFIDKKSDPNKQALQTIDRLFKLADEFQVDVSDVFEHLDPNDVILMLHRRQISPWILLHSKKFKEFFVNKTTDQEKIIMTTDQEKIILESIIRPDYWAGKKKQFPEVVAQMKKYVHELDL
;
A
#
# COMPACT_ATOMS: atom_id res chain seq x y z
N MET A 1 43.71 -4.43 -39.67
CA MET A 1 43.59 -3.20 -38.84
C MET A 1 43.07 -3.60 -37.47
N SER A 2 43.96 -3.77 -36.50
CA SER A 2 43.61 -4.21 -35.14
C SER A 2 42.90 -3.08 -34.41
N THR A 3 41.60 -3.23 -34.19
CA THR A 3 40.78 -2.24 -33.48
C THR A 3 41.21 -2.20 -32.02
N GLY A 4 41.89 -1.12 -31.60
CA GLY A 4 42.55 -0.97 -30.30
C GLY A 4 41.63 -0.87 -29.07
N TYR A 5 40.58 -1.68 -28.99
CA TYR A 5 39.73 -1.85 -27.82
C TYR A 5 40.32 -2.95 -26.93
N LYS A 6 40.47 -2.68 -25.63
CA LYS A 6 41.06 -3.61 -24.66
C LYS A 6 40.05 -4.16 -23.67
N TYR A 7 38.88 -3.51 -23.53
CA TYR A 7 37.88 -3.86 -22.53
C TYR A 7 36.50 -3.98 -23.16
N GLU A 8 35.71 -4.97 -22.76
CA GLU A 8 34.35 -5.22 -23.25
C GLU A 8 33.38 -5.48 -22.09
N CYS A 9 32.21 -4.85 -22.14
CA CYS A 9 31.17 -5.03 -21.13
C CYS A 9 30.39 -6.34 -21.36
N LYS A 10 30.45 -7.28 -20.42
CA LYS A 10 29.75 -8.59 -20.50
C LYS A 10 28.22 -8.51 -20.63
N PHE A 11 27.63 -7.37 -20.27
CA PHE A 11 26.18 -7.19 -20.24
C PHE A 11 25.62 -6.59 -21.54
N CYS A 12 26.32 -5.65 -22.17
CA CYS A 12 25.84 -4.94 -23.36
C CYS A 12 26.79 -5.01 -24.56
N GLY A 13 27.94 -5.69 -24.42
CA GLY A 13 28.93 -5.84 -25.49
C GLY A 13 29.66 -4.55 -25.89
N THR A 14 29.44 -3.43 -25.18
CA THR A 14 30.12 -2.17 -25.50
C THR A 14 31.62 -2.31 -25.26
N ARG A 15 32.41 -1.90 -26.24
CA ARG A 15 33.88 -1.97 -26.24
C ARG A 15 34.51 -0.63 -25.92
N PHE A 16 35.57 -0.66 -25.11
CA PHE A 16 36.27 0.52 -24.61
C PHE A 16 37.77 0.42 -24.89
N LYS A 17 38.36 1.57 -25.24
CA LYS A 17 39.82 1.71 -25.43
C LYS A 17 40.53 2.10 -24.12
N ILE A 18 39.83 2.83 -23.26
CA ILE A 18 40.36 3.41 -22.02
C ILE A 18 39.73 2.66 -20.84
N GLU A 19 40.56 2.21 -19.90
CA GLU A 19 40.14 1.46 -18.71
C GLU A 19 39.20 2.27 -17.80
N SER A 20 39.51 3.55 -17.54
CA SER A 20 38.68 4.39 -16.68
C SER A 20 37.24 4.51 -17.17
N ARG A 21 37.03 4.64 -18.49
CA ARG A 21 35.69 4.66 -19.11
C ARG A 21 34.97 3.33 -19.00
N TYR A 22 35.70 2.22 -19.05
CA TYR A 22 35.14 0.88 -18.83
C TYR A 22 34.70 0.72 -17.37
N MET A 23 35.55 1.11 -16.41
CA MET A 23 35.26 1.02 -14.97
C MET A 23 34.10 1.93 -14.56
N SER A 24 33.93 3.09 -15.19
CA SER A 24 32.81 4.00 -14.92
C SER A 24 31.50 3.65 -15.65
N HIS A 25 31.51 2.63 -16.51
CA HIS A 25 30.36 2.29 -17.35
C HIS A 25 29.26 1.61 -16.53
N ARG A 26 28.03 2.12 -16.65
CA ARG A 26 26.81 1.52 -16.06
C ARG A 26 25.75 1.38 -17.15
N CYS A 27 25.65 0.21 -17.78
CA CYS A 27 24.58 -0.04 -18.75
C CYS A 27 23.27 -0.45 -18.06
N ARG A 28 22.17 -0.36 -18.82
CA ARG A 28 20.84 -0.76 -18.37
C ARG A 28 20.80 -2.20 -17.84
N ALA A 29 21.44 -3.15 -18.54
CA ALA A 29 21.44 -4.55 -18.15
C ALA A 29 22.17 -4.78 -16.81
N MET A 30 23.30 -4.09 -16.59
CA MET A 30 24.04 -4.13 -15.32
C MET A 30 23.20 -3.55 -14.17
N ILE A 31 22.57 -2.39 -14.38
CA ILE A 31 21.70 -1.77 -13.36
C ILE A 31 20.52 -2.68 -13.00
N ARG A 32 19.94 -3.37 -13.99
CA ARG A 32 18.86 -4.33 -13.75
C ARG A 32 19.34 -5.57 -12.98
N ASP A 33 20.52 -6.10 -13.32
CA ASP A 33 21.13 -7.23 -12.62
C ASP A 33 21.51 -6.89 -11.16
N GLU A 34 21.94 -5.66 -10.90
CA GLU A 34 22.15 -5.17 -9.52
C GLU A 34 20.81 -5.04 -8.79
N GLN A 35 19.83 -4.38 -9.41
CA GLN A 35 18.54 -4.11 -8.79
C GLN A 35 17.73 -5.37 -8.51
N ILE A 36 17.78 -6.39 -9.39
CA ILE A 36 17.01 -7.63 -9.19
C ILE A 36 17.43 -8.39 -7.92
N ARG A 37 18.70 -8.24 -7.49
CA ARG A 37 19.27 -8.88 -6.29
C ARG A 37 18.86 -8.17 -4.99
N THR A 38 18.22 -7.00 -5.10
CA THR A 38 17.70 -6.27 -3.93
C THR A 38 16.35 -6.84 -3.50
N PRO A 39 15.90 -6.60 -2.25
CA PRO A 39 14.55 -6.98 -1.81
C PRO A 39 13.46 -6.46 -2.74
N LEU A 40 13.57 -5.20 -3.19
CA LEU A 40 12.63 -4.60 -4.13
C LEU A 40 12.60 -5.35 -5.47
N GLY A 41 13.77 -5.75 -5.98
CA GLY A 41 13.91 -6.56 -7.18
C GLY A 41 13.20 -7.90 -7.05
N HIS A 42 13.47 -8.63 -5.96
CA HIS A 42 12.80 -9.89 -5.66
C HIS A 42 11.27 -9.74 -5.52
N THR A 43 10.79 -8.66 -4.89
CA THR A 43 9.36 -8.34 -4.81
C THR A 43 8.76 -8.12 -6.19
N ALA A 44 9.40 -7.30 -7.03
CA ALA A 44 8.94 -7.05 -8.40
C ALA A 44 8.89 -8.34 -9.24
N TRP A 45 9.90 -9.21 -9.08
CA TRP A 45 9.92 -10.52 -9.70
C TRP A 45 8.72 -11.36 -9.26
N SER A 46 8.52 -11.52 -7.95
CA SER A 46 7.39 -12.25 -7.39
C SER A 46 6.03 -11.76 -7.91
N TYR A 47 5.84 -10.44 -8.00
CA TYR A 47 4.61 -9.84 -8.54
C TYR A 47 4.42 -10.14 -10.03
N TYR A 48 5.49 -10.13 -10.83
CA TYR A 48 5.44 -10.54 -12.22
C TYR A 48 5.06 -12.02 -12.36
N GLN A 49 5.62 -12.90 -11.51
CA GLN A 49 5.27 -14.33 -11.52
C GLN A 49 3.78 -14.53 -11.18
N LYS A 50 3.27 -13.83 -10.16
CA LYS A 50 1.84 -13.85 -9.78
C LYS A 50 0.95 -13.38 -10.93
N TRP A 51 1.32 -12.32 -11.62
CA TRP A 51 0.61 -11.83 -12.81
C TRP A 51 0.63 -12.81 -13.99
N MET A 52 1.76 -13.46 -14.26
CA MET A 52 1.85 -14.50 -15.30
C MET A 52 0.95 -15.70 -14.96
N LYS A 53 0.99 -16.15 -13.70
CA LYS A 53 0.11 -17.23 -13.20
C LYS A 53 -1.36 -16.85 -13.28
N SER A 54 -1.73 -15.62 -12.96
CA SER A 54 -3.13 -15.17 -13.07
C SER A 54 -3.62 -15.24 -14.53
N HIS A 55 -2.73 -15.04 -15.51
CA HIS A 55 -3.03 -15.23 -16.94
C HIS A 55 -2.92 -16.68 -17.41
N ARG A 56 -2.70 -17.65 -16.50
CA ARG A 56 -2.45 -19.07 -16.79
C ARG A 56 -1.28 -19.26 -17.76
N ARG A 57 -0.27 -18.40 -17.69
CA ARG A 57 0.95 -18.47 -18.50
C ARG A 57 2.08 -19.10 -17.69
N ALA A 58 2.94 -19.84 -18.37
CA ALA A 58 4.20 -20.31 -17.79
C ALA A 58 5.00 -19.11 -17.28
N VAL A 59 5.56 -19.25 -16.08
CA VAL A 59 6.40 -18.22 -15.49
C VAL A 59 7.77 -18.29 -16.18
N PRO A 60 8.23 -17.22 -16.84
CA PRO A 60 9.54 -17.18 -17.46
C PRO A 60 10.69 -17.36 -16.45
N SER A 61 11.91 -17.48 -16.93
CA SER A 61 13.08 -17.38 -16.05
C SER A 61 13.33 -15.93 -15.61
N ILE A 62 14.13 -15.75 -14.57
CA ILE A 62 14.49 -14.40 -14.09
C ILE A 62 15.31 -13.62 -15.13
N GLU A 63 16.13 -14.31 -15.93
CA GLU A 63 16.91 -13.73 -17.03
C GLU A 63 15.98 -13.20 -18.13
N THR A 64 14.89 -13.92 -18.41
CA THR A 64 13.86 -13.49 -19.35
C THR A 64 13.14 -12.25 -18.81
N PHE A 65 12.87 -12.18 -17.51
CA PHE A 65 12.27 -11.02 -16.89
C PHE A 65 13.18 -9.79 -16.91
N LEU A 66 14.47 -9.96 -16.60
CA LEU A 66 15.49 -8.92 -16.64
C LEU A 66 15.55 -8.18 -17.99
N THR A 67 15.37 -8.92 -19.08
CA THR A 67 15.38 -8.37 -20.44
C THR A 67 14.00 -7.90 -20.93
N SER A 68 12.93 -8.31 -20.24
CA SER A 68 11.56 -8.01 -20.66
C SER A 68 11.21 -6.51 -20.64
N LYS A 69 10.21 -6.14 -21.45
CA LYS A 69 9.57 -4.81 -21.40
C LYS A 69 8.84 -4.55 -20.08
N PHE A 70 8.49 -5.60 -19.35
CA PHE A 70 7.73 -5.52 -18.10
C PHE A 70 8.60 -5.24 -16.88
N TYR A 71 9.93 -5.43 -16.97
CA TYR A 71 10.85 -5.24 -15.85
C TYR A 71 10.62 -3.91 -15.12
N THR A 72 10.69 -2.80 -15.85
CA THR A 72 10.55 -1.47 -15.27
C THR A 72 9.14 -1.22 -14.72
N THR A 73 8.12 -1.79 -15.36
CA THR A 73 6.73 -1.70 -14.90
C THR A 73 6.54 -2.38 -13.54
N PHE A 74 7.08 -3.59 -13.37
CA PHE A 74 6.93 -4.33 -12.11
C PHE A 74 7.83 -3.80 -10.99
N ILE A 75 8.99 -3.22 -11.31
CA ILE A 75 9.78 -2.46 -10.33
C ILE A 75 8.98 -1.27 -9.79
N LYS A 76 8.38 -0.48 -10.69
CA LYS A 76 7.53 0.66 -10.29
C LYS A 76 6.31 0.20 -9.51
N PHE A 77 5.68 -0.90 -9.90
CA PHE A 77 4.56 -1.48 -9.17
C PHE A 77 4.96 -1.96 -7.77
N ALA A 78 6.13 -2.58 -7.61
CA ALA A 78 6.63 -2.99 -6.30
C ALA A 78 6.88 -1.77 -5.39
N GLN A 79 7.48 -0.71 -5.91
CA GLN A 79 7.68 0.55 -5.19
C GLN A 79 6.33 1.18 -4.79
N PHE A 80 5.39 1.22 -5.72
CA PHE A 80 4.04 1.72 -5.48
C PHE A 80 3.35 0.92 -4.38
N ALA A 81 3.33 -0.41 -4.48
CA ALA A 81 2.69 -1.29 -3.50
C ALA A 81 3.28 -1.13 -2.09
N GLN A 82 4.59 -0.92 -1.97
CA GLN A 82 5.23 -0.62 -0.68
C GLN A 82 4.83 0.76 -0.16
N LYS A 83 4.87 1.79 -1.02
CA LYS A 83 4.51 3.17 -0.67
C LYS A 83 3.06 3.28 -0.19
N VAL A 84 2.14 2.63 -0.90
CA VAL A 84 0.71 2.61 -0.58
C VAL A 84 0.34 1.36 0.20
N GLY A 85 1.23 0.78 1.01
CA GLY A 85 0.93 -0.37 1.89
C GLY A 85 -0.15 -1.34 1.38
N LEU A 86 0.00 -1.85 0.14
CA LEU A 86 -1.07 -2.52 -0.60
C LEU A 86 -1.48 -3.78 0.19
N PRO A 87 -2.73 -3.88 0.70
CA PRO A 87 -3.09 -4.87 1.71
C PRO A 87 -3.03 -6.31 1.18
N ASP A 88 -3.45 -6.51 -0.06
CA ASP A 88 -3.42 -7.81 -0.73
C ASP A 88 -3.07 -7.63 -2.22
N VAL A 89 -1.85 -8.02 -2.57
CA VAL A 89 -1.33 -7.94 -3.93
C VAL A 89 -1.97 -8.98 -4.84
N ASP A 90 -2.32 -10.15 -4.32
CA ASP A 90 -2.93 -11.23 -5.12
C ASP A 90 -4.34 -10.83 -5.55
N THR A 91 -5.13 -10.29 -4.62
CA THR A 91 -6.46 -9.75 -4.95
C THR A 91 -6.36 -8.55 -5.88
N PHE A 92 -5.36 -7.68 -5.72
CA PHE A 92 -5.11 -6.56 -6.65
C PHE A 92 -4.82 -7.06 -8.07
N ILE A 93 -3.86 -7.98 -8.24
CA ILE A 93 -3.50 -8.54 -9.54
C ILE A 93 -4.70 -9.25 -10.19
N TRP A 94 -5.49 -9.99 -9.39
CA TRP A 94 -6.72 -10.61 -9.86
C TRP A 94 -7.73 -9.55 -10.34
N TYR A 95 -7.98 -8.51 -9.56
CA TYR A 95 -8.91 -7.44 -9.94
C TYR A 95 -8.48 -6.76 -11.25
N MET A 96 -7.19 -6.45 -11.38
CA MET A 96 -6.65 -5.84 -12.59
C MET A 96 -6.80 -6.75 -13.81
N ARG A 97 -6.61 -8.06 -13.65
CA ARG A 97 -6.87 -9.04 -14.72
C ARG A 97 -8.34 -9.06 -15.10
N GLU A 98 -9.26 -9.17 -14.15
CA GLU A 98 -10.70 -9.23 -14.41
C GLU A 98 -11.20 -7.97 -15.13
N LYS A 99 -10.68 -6.80 -14.75
CA LYS A 99 -10.98 -5.52 -15.40
C LYS A 99 -10.17 -5.26 -16.68
N LYS A 100 -9.30 -6.20 -17.08
CA LYS A 100 -8.40 -6.07 -18.25
C LYS A 100 -7.51 -4.81 -18.21
N ILE A 101 -7.12 -4.38 -17.01
CA ILE A 101 -6.27 -3.21 -16.78
C ILE A 101 -4.79 -3.63 -16.91
N PRO A 102 -4.02 -3.08 -17.86
CA PRO A 102 -2.63 -3.49 -18.07
C PRO A 102 -1.68 -2.97 -16.97
N PRO A 103 -0.58 -3.70 -16.64
CA PRO A 103 0.35 -3.31 -15.58
C PRO A 103 0.94 -1.89 -15.67
N VAL A 104 1.01 -1.34 -16.88
CA VAL A 104 1.57 0.00 -17.11
C VAL A 104 0.82 1.13 -16.40
N ILE A 105 -0.49 0.97 -16.14
CA ILE A 105 -1.32 1.97 -15.46
C ILE A 105 -1.72 1.59 -14.03
N TRP A 106 -1.20 0.49 -13.47
CA TRP A 106 -1.57 0.04 -12.11
C TRP A 106 -1.20 1.03 -11.01
N ILE A 107 -0.18 1.86 -11.25
CA ILE A 107 0.30 2.87 -10.30
C ILE A 107 -0.51 4.18 -10.36
N ASN A 108 -1.52 4.28 -11.22
CA ASN A 108 -2.35 5.46 -11.33
C ASN A 108 -3.32 5.54 -10.13
N ASN A 109 -3.45 6.73 -9.55
CA ASN A 109 -4.30 6.96 -8.38
C ASN A 109 -5.76 6.55 -8.63
N ASP A 110 -6.32 6.84 -9.81
CA ASP A 110 -7.71 6.47 -10.14
C ASP A 110 -7.93 4.96 -10.19
N ILE A 111 -6.96 4.23 -10.74
CA ILE A 111 -6.98 2.77 -10.82
C ILE A 111 -6.93 2.16 -9.41
N TYR A 112 -6.05 2.72 -8.56
CA TYR A 112 -5.97 2.31 -7.17
C TYR A 112 -7.25 2.65 -6.39
N ALA A 113 -7.79 3.86 -6.55
CA ALA A 113 -9.03 4.28 -5.91
C ALA A 113 -10.22 3.37 -6.28
N SER A 114 -10.30 2.97 -7.55
CA SER A 114 -11.31 2.01 -8.04
C SER A 114 -11.13 0.61 -7.45
N TYR A 115 -9.88 0.14 -7.32
CA TYR A 115 -9.60 -1.12 -6.63
C TYR A 115 -10.05 -1.07 -5.17
N ILE A 116 -9.72 0.01 -4.46
CA ILE A 116 -10.12 0.15 -3.07
C ILE A 116 -11.64 0.19 -2.94
N GLU A 117 -12.34 0.91 -3.82
CA GLU A 117 -13.80 0.91 -3.84
C GLU A 117 -14.38 -0.50 -4.06
N PHE A 118 -13.76 -1.31 -4.92
CA PHE A 118 -14.13 -2.71 -5.12
C PHE A 118 -13.95 -3.53 -3.85
N ILE A 119 -12.82 -3.38 -3.15
CA ILE A 119 -12.59 -4.06 -1.88
C ILE A 119 -13.66 -3.65 -0.87
N ASP A 120 -13.87 -2.35 -0.67
CA ASP A 120 -14.83 -1.80 0.29
C ASP A 120 -16.27 -2.27 -0.02
N LYS A 121 -16.63 -2.48 -1.30
CA LYS A 121 -17.93 -3.04 -1.71
C LYS A 121 -18.07 -4.53 -1.45
N LYS A 122 -16.99 -5.30 -1.60
CA LYS A 122 -17.01 -6.76 -1.44
C LYS A 122 -16.93 -7.19 0.02
N SER A 123 -16.28 -6.38 0.85
CA SER A 123 -16.14 -6.66 2.28
C SER A 123 -17.43 -6.41 3.05
N ASP A 124 -17.83 -7.41 3.83
CA ASP A 124 -18.95 -7.32 4.77
C ASP A 124 -18.65 -6.24 5.84
N PRO A 125 -19.50 -5.21 5.97
CA PRO A 125 -19.35 -4.18 7.00
C PRO A 125 -19.24 -4.73 8.42
N ASN A 126 -20.01 -5.76 8.78
CA ASN A 126 -19.96 -6.37 10.10
C ASN A 126 -18.63 -7.07 10.33
N LYS A 127 -18.11 -7.76 9.33
CA LYS A 127 -16.78 -8.38 9.42
C LYS A 127 -15.69 -7.33 9.62
N GLN A 128 -15.74 -6.23 8.89
CA GLN A 128 -14.78 -5.13 9.06
C GLN A 128 -14.87 -4.48 10.46
N ALA A 129 -16.08 -4.34 10.97
CA ALA A 129 -16.33 -3.82 12.31
C ALA A 129 -15.73 -4.73 13.38
N LEU A 130 -16.03 -6.04 13.32
CA LEU A 130 -15.47 -7.03 14.24
C LEU A 130 -13.94 -7.09 14.18
N GLN A 131 -13.34 -6.99 12.99
CA GLN A 131 -11.88 -6.89 12.84
C GLN A 131 -11.31 -5.64 13.51
N THR A 132 -12.00 -4.51 13.40
CA THR A 132 -11.60 -3.25 14.05
C THR A 132 -11.65 -3.41 15.57
N ILE A 133 -12.75 -3.97 16.08
CA ILE A 133 -12.96 -4.21 17.51
C ILE A 133 -11.89 -5.15 18.06
N ASP A 134 -11.63 -6.28 17.38
CA ASP A 134 -10.57 -7.23 17.75
C ASP A 134 -9.18 -6.57 17.76
N ARG A 135 -8.91 -5.66 16.81
CA ARG A 135 -7.65 -4.91 16.80
C ARG A 135 -7.57 -3.92 17.97
N LEU A 136 -8.66 -3.23 18.31
CA LEU A 136 -8.69 -2.31 19.45
C LEU A 136 -8.50 -3.04 20.78
N PHE A 137 -9.12 -4.21 20.96
CA PHE A 137 -8.89 -5.04 22.15
C PHE A 137 -7.43 -5.50 22.27
N LYS A 138 -6.82 -5.92 21.17
CA LYS A 138 -5.38 -6.27 21.18
C LYS A 138 -4.50 -5.10 21.57
N LEU A 139 -4.83 -3.89 21.11
CA LEU A 139 -4.09 -2.69 21.49
C LEU A 139 -4.31 -2.31 22.96
N ALA A 140 -5.55 -2.46 23.47
CA ALA A 140 -5.86 -2.30 24.88
C ALA A 140 -5.02 -3.25 25.76
N ASP A 141 -4.93 -4.53 25.37
CA ASP A 141 -4.08 -5.51 26.05
C ASP A 141 -2.58 -5.15 25.96
N GLU A 142 -2.11 -4.73 24.77
CA GLU A 142 -0.72 -4.31 24.53
C GLU A 142 -0.33 -3.08 25.39
N PHE A 143 -1.26 -2.13 25.58
CA PHE A 143 -1.05 -0.92 26.37
C PHE A 143 -1.44 -1.06 27.84
N GLN A 144 -2.10 -2.15 28.23
CA GLN A 144 -2.66 -2.38 29.57
C GLN A 144 -3.67 -1.29 29.99
N VAL A 145 -4.56 -0.92 29.07
CA VAL A 145 -5.60 0.10 29.28
C VAL A 145 -6.97 -0.42 28.86
N ASP A 146 -8.03 0.28 29.22
CA ASP A 146 -9.37 -0.02 28.71
C ASP A 146 -9.49 0.33 27.22
N VAL A 147 -10.38 -0.37 26.51
CA VAL A 147 -10.59 -0.17 25.06
C VAL A 147 -10.98 1.27 24.71
N SER A 148 -11.67 1.97 25.61
CA SER A 148 -12.07 3.37 25.50
C SER A 148 -10.89 4.34 25.44
N ASP A 149 -9.74 3.95 26.02
CA ASP A 149 -8.57 4.81 26.21
C ASP A 149 -7.44 4.49 25.21
N VAL A 150 -7.64 3.50 24.34
CA VAL A 150 -6.65 3.06 23.33
C VAL A 150 -6.20 4.22 22.46
N PHE A 151 -7.12 5.10 22.03
CA PHE A 151 -6.75 6.23 21.17
C PHE A 151 -5.85 7.24 21.88
N GLU A 152 -5.91 7.37 23.20
CA GLU A 152 -5.05 8.29 23.96
C GLU A 152 -3.58 7.85 23.96
N HIS A 153 -3.34 6.57 23.66
CA HIS A 153 -2.03 5.92 23.67
C HIS A 153 -1.44 5.68 22.27
N LEU A 154 -2.18 6.01 21.19
CA LEU A 154 -1.74 5.80 19.81
C LEU A 154 -1.04 7.03 19.21
N ASP A 155 -0.14 6.78 18.26
CA ASP A 155 0.36 7.83 17.36
C ASP A 155 -0.56 7.99 16.14
N PRO A 156 -0.83 9.21 15.65
CA PRO A 156 -1.61 9.42 14.43
C PRO A 156 -1.09 8.64 13.22
N ASN A 157 0.23 8.48 13.07
CA ASN A 157 0.81 7.73 11.96
C ASN A 157 0.48 6.24 12.05
N ASP A 158 0.42 5.68 13.27
CA ASP A 158 0.02 4.29 13.47
C ASP A 158 -1.44 4.08 13.07
N VAL A 159 -2.32 5.02 13.43
CA VAL A 159 -3.73 4.96 13.02
C VAL A 159 -3.88 5.07 11.51
N ILE A 160 -3.16 5.99 10.86
CA ILE A 160 -3.13 6.12 9.41
C ILE A 160 -2.64 4.82 8.77
N LEU A 161 -1.58 4.21 9.29
CA LEU A 161 -1.02 2.97 8.78
C LEU A 161 -1.98 1.78 8.97
N MET A 162 -2.66 1.69 10.11
CA MET A 162 -3.66 0.66 10.38
C MET A 162 -4.88 0.80 9.46
N LEU A 163 -5.35 2.02 9.22
CA LEU A 163 -6.39 2.32 8.23
C LEU A 163 -5.94 1.92 6.82
N HIS A 164 -4.71 2.28 6.46
CA HIS A 164 -4.10 1.93 5.18
C HIS A 164 -4.06 0.41 4.97
N ARG A 165 -3.67 -0.33 6.02
CA ARG A 165 -3.59 -1.79 6.02
C ARG A 165 -4.95 -2.48 6.23
N ARG A 166 -6.04 -1.71 6.36
CA ARG A 166 -7.40 -2.21 6.62
C ARG A 166 -7.50 -3.08 7.89
N GLN A 167 -6.65 -2.80 8.88
CA GLN A 167 -6.71 -3.42 10.20
C GLN A 167 -7.81 -2.80 11.07
N ILE A 168 -8.09 -1.52 10.84
CA ILE A 168 -9.21 -0.77 11.41
C ILE A 168 -10.05 -0.15 10.28
N SER A 169 -11.35 -0.05 10.49
CA SER A 169 -12.32 0.34 9.46
C SER A 169 -13.04 1.64 9.80
N PRO A 170 -13.29 2.53 8.81
CA PRO A 170 -14.09 3.72 9.03
C PRO A 170 -15.54 3.44 9.47
N TRP A 171 -16.06 2.20 9.30
CA TRP A 171 -17.38 1.81 9.82
C TRP A 171 -17.53 2.02 11.32
N ILE A 172 -16.45 1.84 12.10
CA ILE A 172 -16.44 2.09 13.55
C ILE A 172 -15.91 3.49 13.84
N LEU A 173 -14.77 3.85 13.25
CA LEU A 173 -14.03 5.07 13.60
C LEU A 173 -14.83 6.36 13.34
N LEU A 174 -15.62 6.42 12.26
CA LEU A 174 -16.44 7.61 11.95
C LEU A 174 -17.60 7.82 12.93
N HIS A 175 -17.89 6.83 13.76
CA HIS A 175 -18.95 6.88 14.77
C HIS A 175 -18.41 7.09 16.19
N SER A 176 -17.17 6.69 16.45
CA SER A 176 -16.44 6.94 17.71
C SER A 176 -16.23 8.43 17.98
N LYS A 177 -16.46 8.86 19.23
CA LYS A 177 -16.15 10.21 19.70
C LYS A 177 -14.68 10.34 20.07
N LYS A 178 -14.13 9.35 20.78
CA LYS A 178 -12.71 9.27 21.17
C LYS A 178 -11.79 9.32 19.97
N PHE A 179 -12.12 8.65 18.86
CA PHE A 179 -11.38 8.76 17.60
C PHE A 179 -11.41 10.18 17.04
N LYS A 180 -12.58 10.83 17.03
CA LYS A 180 -12.69 12.21 16.52
C LYS A 180 -11.90 13.17 17.40
N GLU A 181 -12.02 13.02 18.72
CA GLU A 181 -11.26 13.78 19.71
C GLU A 181 -9.76 13.53 19.59
N PHE A 182 -9.32 12.30 19.37
CA PHE A 182 -7.92 11.96 19.12
C PHE A 182 -7.33 12.74 17.94
N PHE A 183 -8.11 12.92 16.86
CA PHE A 183 -7.70 13.73 15.70
C PHE A 183 -7.91 15.24 15.88
N VAL A 184 -8.74 15.68 16.83
CA VAL A 184 -9.03 17.11 17.09
C VAL A 184 -8.14 17.67 18.21
N ASN A 185 -7.99 16.97 19.34
CA ASN A 185 -7.37 17.46 20.57
C ASN A 185 -5.84 17.53 20.53
N LYS A 186 -5.17 17.00 19.50
CA LYS A 186 -3.74 17.29 19.24
C LYS A 186 -3.51 18.61 18.49
N THR A 187 -4.52 19.47 18.37
CA THR A 187 -4.42 20.77 17.68
C THR A 187 -4.40 22.00 18.59
N THR A 188 -4.53 21.86 19.92
CA THR A 188 -4.82 23.06 20.75
C THR A 188 -3.96 23.32 22.00
N ASP A 189 -3.02 22.47 22.41
CA ASP A 189 -2.19 22.78 23.60
C ASP A 189 -0.68 22.88 23.30
N GLN A 190 -0.12 24.02 23.69
CA GLN A 190 1.14 24.62 23.25
C GLN A 190 2.45 23.88 23.59
N GLU A 191 2.48 22.67 24.17
CA GLU A 191 3.76 22.07 24.61
C GLU A 191 3.97 20.57 24.32
N LYS A 192 3.26 19.99 23.35
CA LYS A 192 3.68 18.73 22.71
C LYS A 192 3.55 18.82 21.20
N ILE A 193 4.68 19.08 20.53
CA ILE A 193 4.86 18.87 19.10
C ILE A 193 4.76 17.36 18.82
N ILE A 194 3.53 16.87 18.69
CA ILE A 194 3.18 15.74 17.82
C ILE A 194 1.92 16.21 17.09
N MET A 195 2.13 17.13 16.16
CA MET A 195 1.10 17.64 15.25
C MET A 195 0.48 16.44 14.53
N THR A 196 -0.84 16.35 14.51
CA THR A 196 -1.51 15.90 13.28
C THR A 196 -1.30 16.99 12.25
N THR A 197 -0.25 16.87 11.44
CA THR A 197 0.04 17.89 10.41
C THR A 197 -1.12 18.02 9.42
N ASP A 198 -1.28 19.17 8.75
CA ASP A 198 -2.24 19.33 7.64
C ASP A 198 -2.09 18.19 6.60
N GLN A 199 -0.87 17.67 6.46
CA GLN A 199 -0.56 16.51 5.62
C GLN A 199 -1.21 15.22 6.13
N GLU A 200 -1.15 14.92 7.42
CA GLU A 200 -1.80 13.75 8.01
C GLU A 200 -3.33 13.81 7.87
N LYS A 201 -3.91 15.00 8.02
CA LYS A 201 -5.34 15.21 7.77
C LYS A 201 -5.70 14.97 6.30
N ILE A 202 -4.93 15.51 5.37
CA ILE A 202 -5.10 15.25 3.93
C ILE A 202 -4.95 13.75 3.61
N ILE A 203 -3.97 13.06 4.22
CA ILE A 203 -3.77 11.63 4.06
C ILE A 203 -4.98 10.86 4.60
N LEU A 204 -5.45 11.20 5.81
CA LEU A 204 -6.60 10.55 6.42
C LEU A 204 -7.87 10.76 5.58
N GLU A 205 -8.12 11.98 5.13
CA GLU A 205 -9.23 12.31 4.22
C GLU A 205 -9.12 11.54 2.90
N SER A 206 -7.91 11.35 2.37
CA SER A 206 -7.69 10.55 1.15
C SER A 206 -7.94 9.06 1.36
N ILE A 207 -7.69 8.53 2.55
CA ILE A 207 -7.89 7.10 2.88
C ILE A 207 -9.35 6.83 3.22
N ILE A 208 -9.94 7.66 4.08
CA ILE A 208 -11.33 7.53 4.51
C ILE A 208 -12.25 7.87 3.33
N ARG A 209 -12.00 8.97 2.60
CA ARG A 209 -12.88 9.51 1.55
C ARG A 209 -14.28 9.84 2.11
N PRO A 210 -14.44 10.96 2.85
CA PRO A 210 -15.69 11.30 3.54
C PRO A 210 -16.95 11.24 2.67
N ASP A 211 -16.86 11.70 1.41
CA ASP A 211 -17.97 11.67 0.46
C ASP A 211 -18.46 10.24 0.14
N TYR A 212 -17.53 9.28 0.05
CA TYR A 212 -17.87 7.87 -0.14
C TYR A 212 -18.69 7.34 1.04
N TRP A 213 -18.27 7.69 2.27
CA TRP A 213 -18.97 7.27 3.49
C TRP A 213 -20.31 7.96 3.70
N ALA A 214 -20.46 9.21 3.24
CA ALA A 214 -21.74 9.89 3.22
C ALA A 214 -22.77 9.13 2.36
N GLY A 215 -22.35 8.63 1.19
CA GLY A 215 -23.17 7.76 0.34
C GLY A 215 -23.51 6.42 1.00
N LYS A 216 -22.50 5.75 1.58
CA LYS A 216 -22.69 4.45 2.27
C LYS A 216 -23.65 4.52 3.44
N LYS A 217 -23.60 5.60 4.24
CA LYS A 217 -24.53 5.81 5.37
C LYS A 217 -25.99 5.82 4.93
N LYS A 218 -26.28 6.43 3.77
CA LYS A 218 -27.63 6.45 3.19
C LYS A 218 -28.05 5.08 2.65
N GLN A 219 -27.10 4.33 2.09
CA GLN A 219 -27.36 3.03 1.48
C GLN A 219 -27.60 1.91 2.51
N PHE A 220 -26.97 1.96 3.69
CA PHE A 220 -26.99 0.88 4.68
C PHE A 220 -27.35 1.38 6.10
N PRO A 221 -28.59 1.87 6.33
CA PRO A 221 -28.97 2.47 7.61
C PRO A 221 -28.94 1.48 8.78
N GLU A 222 -29.33 0.23 8.57
CA GLU A 222 -29.32 -0.82 9.61
C GLU A 222 -27.89 -1.15 10.05
N VAL A 223 -26.96 -1.26 9.09
CA VAL A 223 -25.54 -1.47 9.37
C VAL A 223 -25.00 -0.31 10.20
N VAL A 224 -25.34 0.93 9.86
CA VAL A 224 -24.93 2.11 10.63
C VAL A 224 -25.49 2.09 12.07
N ALA A 225 -26.73 1.65 12.26
CA ALA A 225 -27.31 1.50 13.59
C ALA A 225 -26.53 0.47 14.42
N GLN A 226 -26.17 -0.66 13.81
CA GLN A 226 -25.34 -1.68 14.45
C GLN A 226 -23.94 -1.15 14.81
N MET A 227 -23.29 -0.39 13.91
CA MET A 227 -21.98 0.21 14.20
C MET A 227 -22.04 1.19 15.37
N LYS A 228 -23.09 2.02 15.44
CA LYS A 228 -23.31 2.92 16.57
C LYS A 228 -23.52 2.16 17.87
N LYS A 229 -24.21 1.01 17.83
CA LYS A 229 -24.39 0.15 19.00
C LYS A 229 -23.05 -0.39 19.50
N TYR A 230 -22.20 -0.92 18.62
CA TYR A 230 -20.85 -1.37 19.00
C TYR A 230 -20.01 -0.25 19.60
N VAL A 231 -19.99 0.93 18.98
CA VAL A 231 -19.26 2.10 19.49
C VAL A 231 -19.76 2.50 20.88
N HIS A 232 -21.07 2.48 21.11
CA HIS A 232 -21.65 2.81 22.41
C HIS A 232 -21.30 1.78 23.49
N GLU A 233 -21.34 0.48 23.17
CA GLU A 233 -21.02 -0.60 24.11
C GLU A 233 -19.54 -0.61 24.51
N LEU A 234 -18.65 -0.08 23.66
CA LEU A 234 -17.21 0.00 23.89
C LEU A 234 -16.74 1.35 24.44
N ASP A 235 -17.67 2.28 24.71
CA ASP A 235 -17.41 3.66 25.12
C ASP A 235 -16.37 4.40 24.23
N LEU A 236 -16.51 4.20 22.92
CA LEU A 236 -15.63 4.78 21.88
C LEU A 236 -16.14 6.12 21.33
#